data_AF-A0A7I8DMI4-F1
#
_entry.id   AF-A0A7I8DMI4-F1
#
_cell.length_a   1.000
_cell.length_b   1.000
_cell.length_c   1.000
_cell.angle_alpha   90.00
_cell.angle_beta   90.00
_cell.angle_gamma   90.00
#
_symmetry.space_group_name_H-M   'P 1'
#
loop_
_entity.id
_entity.type
_entity.pdbx_description
1 polymer ?
#
loop_
_entity_poly.entity_id
_entity_poly.type
_entity_poly.pdbx_seq_one_letter_code
_entity_poly.pdbx_strand_id
1 'polypeptide(L)'
;MMKIPLYIKSQDLQNDLFPYFMRNTRLYQSISMHRHDFIEMEFVLSGYGRQIVNGFEYELKSGSLNIILPWHMHEIIPASETPLEMVSLSFGLDALMDSNPCLELGELLFNDMDSLPYVHFEGLEYEYINGAINELLIEYADIKQWKKTIFEVKIAEILVLFNRKRREQSVSEDTALKLQKNISIWDIISFIHFNYNKDISLTNLADKFHYSKSHLNMLIKHQTGSNFNDLLDEIRIRNVCALMLSGLSFSHIALLVGYKNKQAFFRAFKKIKCLAPEDFRKVYFSNNITENNLTFSSNIYSQLIYYLHLHYKEELTLEDIASQLHYNKNYFCNLVKVQTGQSFIDLLHQIRIFHACSLLKATDKPIYEIGFDVGFNTIETFFRVFKSLKGISPGKYRSVETNINEAESQEVSSLG
;
A
#
# COMPACT_ATOMS: atom_id res chain seq x y z
N MET A 1 20.99 -5.14 -25.69
CA MET A 1 19.64 -5.35 -25.16
C MET A 1 19.74 -5.33 -23.65
N MET A 2 19.32 -4.25 -22.98
CA MET A 2 19.28 -4.19 -21.52
C MET A 2 18.19 -5.16 -21.04
N LYS A 3 18.54 -6.11 -20.17
CA LYS A 3 17.59 -7.10 -19.62
C LYS A 3 16.58 -6.35 -18.74
N ILE A 4 15.29 -6.56 -18.98
CA ILE A 4 14.24 -6.10 -18.05
C ILE A 4 14.52 -6.75 -16.69
N PRO A 5 14.53 -5.98 -15.59
CA PRO A 5 14.75 -6.50 -14.25
C PRO A 5 13.75 -7.60 -13.89
N LEU A 6 14.21 -8.65 -13.24
CA LEU A 6 13.34 -9.74 -12.78
C LEU A 6 12.33 -9.19 -11.75
N TYR A 7 11.08 -9.67 -11.79
CA TYR A 7 10.05 -9.29 -10.82
C TYR A 7 9.63 -10.50 -9.98
N ILE A 8 9.85 -10.42 -8.67
CA ILE A 8 9.57 -11.49 -7.69
C ILE A 8 8.31 -11.11 -6.91
N LYS A 9 7.36 -12.05 -6.76
CA LYS A 9 6.10 -11.78 -6.08
C LYS A 9 6.11 -12.36 -4.66
N SER A 10 5.46 -11.66 -3.75
CA SER A 10 5.19 -12.07 -2.37
C SER A 10 4.46 -13.40 -2.29
N GLN A 11 3.63 -13.71 -3.30
CA GLN A 11 2.97 -15.01 -3.45
C GLN A 11 3.96 -16.16 -3.60
N ASP A 12 5.15 -15.90 -4.14
CA ASP A 12 6.22 -16.90 -4.29
C ASP A 12 6.94 -17.17 -2.95
N LEU A 13 6.71 -16.34 -1.93
CA LEU A 13 7.25 -16.51 -0.58
C LEU A 13 6.30 -17.31 0.34
N GLN A 14 5.01 -17.46 0.00
CA GLN A 14 3.97 -17.83 0.97
C GLN A 14 4.06 -19.26 1.54
N ASN A 15 3.88 -19.32 2.87
CA ASN A 15 3.35 -20.44 3.63
C ASN A 15 2.08 -19.91 4.33
N ASP A 16 0.92 -20.56 4.19
CA ASP A 16 -0.43 -19.97 4.37
C ASP A 16 -0.76 -19.37 5.76
N LEU A 17 0.15 -19.40 6.74
CA LEU A 17 -0.14 -19.05 8.14
C LEU A 17 0.82 -18.05 8.80
N PHE A 18 1.97 -17.70 8.19
CA PHE A 18 2.96 -16.79 8.81
C PHE A 18 3.49 -15.75 7.80
N PRO A 19 3.36 -14.43 8.06
CA PRO A 19 3.57 -13.39 7.05
C PRO A 19 5.03 -12.90 6.92
N TYR A 20 5.96 -13.44 7.71
CA TYR A 20 7.37 -13.05 7.71
C TYR A 20 8.25 -14.20 7.22
N PHE A 21 9.19 -13.89 6.33
CA PHE A 21 10.08 -14.87 5.73
C PHE A 21 11.52 -14.49 5.99
N MET A 22 12.30 -15.40 6.58
CA MET A 22 13.71 -15.17 6.82
C MET A 22 14.59 -16.14 6.06
N ARG A 23 15.71 -15.63 5.54
CA ARG A 23 16.69 -16.42 4.81
C ARG A 23 18.10 -16.03 5.22
N ASN A 24 18.89 -17.02 5.62
CA ASN A 24 20.33 -16.88 5.69
C ASN A 24 20.93 -17.21 4.32
N THR A 25 21.67 -16.27 3.74
CA THR A 25 22.20 -16.35 2.38
C THR A 25 23.70 -16.18 2.38
N ARG A 26 24.38 -17.08 1.66
CA ARG A 26 25.80 -16.97 1.34
C ARG A 26 25.98 -16.74 -0.16
N LEU A 27 26.38 -15.54 -0.55
CA LEU A 27 26.49 -15.12 -1.95
C LEU A 27 27.92 -15.21 -2.46
N TYR A 28 28.12 -16.01 -3.50
CA TYR A 28 29.36 -16.13 -4.27
C TYR A 28 29.29 -15.44 -5.63
N GLN A 29 28.08 -15.14 -6.09
CA GLN A 29 27.80 -14.55 -7.39
C GLN A 29 26.80 -13.41 -7.23
N SER A 30 26.81 -12.49 -8.17
CA SER A 30 25.89 -11.35 -8.17
C SER A 30 24.44 -11.80 -8.28
N ILE A 31 23.57 -11.19 -7.48
CA ILE A 31 22.13 -11.23 -7.70
C ILE A 31 21.81 -10.11 -8.68
N SER A 32 21.44 -10.48 -9.91
CA SER A 32 21.11 -9.54 -10.98
C SER A 32 20.00 -8.56 -10.59
N MET A 33 20.01 -7.37 -11.21
CA MET A 33 18.99 -6.34 -11.05
C MET A 33 17.55 -6.90 -11.06
N HIS A 34 16.83 -6.65 -9.98
CA HIS A 34 15.46 -7.12 -9.79
C HIS A 34 14.64 -6.17 -8.92
N ARG A 35 13.34 -6.43 -8.85
CA ARG A 35 12.39 -5.79 -7.92
C ARG A 35 11.43 -6.82 -7.36
N HIS A 36 10.84 -6.50 -6.22
CA HIS A 36 9.83 -7.32 -5.57
C HIS A 36 8.67 -6.48 -5.04
N ASP A 37 7.53 -7.11 -4.78
CA ASP A 37 6.31 -6.44 -4.33
C ASP A 37 6.14 -6.40 -2.80
N PHE A 38 7.12 -6.92 -2.05
CA PHE A 38 7.23 -6.97 -0.59
C PHE A 38 8.35 -6.06 -0.08
N ILE A 39 8.42 -5.87 1.25
CA ILE A 39 9.54 -5.20 1.93
C ILE A 39 10.59 -6.25 2.23
N GLU A 40 11.86 -5.92 2.02
CA GLU A 40 13.01 -6.76 2.38
C GLU A 40 14.00 -5.96 3.24
N MET A 41 14.40 -6.51 4.38
CA MET A 41 15.51 -6.03 5.19
C MET A 41 16.69 -6.95 4.98
N GLU A 42 17.85 -6.39 4.66
CA GLU A 42 19.06 -7.16 4.37
C GLU A 42 20.17 -6.74 5.32
N PHE A 43 20.60 -7.64 6.19
CA PHE A 43 21.68 -7.41 7.14
C PHE A 43 22.91 -8.24 6.79
N VAL A 44 24.07 -7.59 6.68
CA VAL A 44 25.33 -8.25 6.36
C VAL A 44 26.01 -8.73 7.64
N LEU A 45 26.21 -10.04 7.73
CA LEU A 45 26.93 -10.69 8.83
C LEU A 45 28.44 -10.65 8.60
N SER A 46 28.90 -10.99 7.40
CA SER A 46 30.32 -11.06 7.06
C SER A 46 30.56 -10.90 5.55
N GLY A 47 31.82 -10.67 5.17
CA GLY A 47 32.22 -10.45 3.78
C GLY A 47 32.10 -9.00 3.33
N TYR A 48 32.37 -8.79 2.03
CA TYR A 48 32.33 -7.48 1.40
C TYR A 48 31.60 -7.56 0.05
N GLY A 49 30.96 -6.47 -0.34
CA GLY A 49 30.31 -6.34 -1.63
C GLY A 49 29.78 -4.93 -1.84
N ARG A 50 28.90 -4.79 -2.83
CA ARG A 50 28.18 -3.56 -3.11
C ARG A 50 26.74 -3.87 -3.50
N GLN A 51 25.84 -2.97 -3.14
CA GLN A 51 24.45 -3.01 -3.57
C GLN A 51 24.13 -1.77 -4.35
N ILE A 52 23.51 -1.93 -5.51
CA ILE A 52 23.00 -0.81 -6.29
C ILE A 52 21.51 -0.75 -6.02
N VAL A 53 21.02 0.30 -5.35
CA VAL A 53 19.58 0.53 -5.16
C VAL A 53 19.18 1.77 -5.93
N ASN A 54 18.23 1.63 -6.87
CA ASN A 54 17.73 2.72 -7.69
C ASN A 54 18.81 3.50 -8.46
N GLY A 55 19.95 2.86 -8.75
CA GLY A 55 21.10 3.44 -9.45
C GLY A 55 22.15 4.07 -8.54
N PHE A 56 21.92 4.13 -7.23
CA PHE A 56 22.90 4.54 -6.24
C PHE A 56 23.62 3.32 -5.69
N GLU A 57 24.94 3.39 -5.59
CA GLU A 57 25.79 2.30 -5.10
C GLU A 57 26.11 2.49 -3.61
N TYR A 58 25.95 1.42 -2.84
CA TYR A 58 26.21 1.34 -1.41
C TYR A 58 27.21 0.22 -1.12
N GLU A 59 28.18 0.50 -0.26
CA GLU A 59 29.13 -0.52 0.21
C GLU A 59 28.43 -1.49 1.16
N LEU A 60 28.61 -2.79 0.95
CA LEU A 60 28.14 -3.83 1.86
C LEU A 60 29.32 -4.41 2.63
N LYS A 61 29.25 -4.37 3.96
CA LYS A 61 30.20 -4.97 4.90
C LYS A 61 29.50 -5.38 6.18
N SER A 62 30.17 -6.12 7.07
CA SER A 62 29.57 -6.53 8.35
C SER A 62 28.96 -5.33 9.09
N GLY A 63 27.69 -5.45 9.50
CA GLY A 63 26.94 -4.37 10.14
C GLY A 63 26.18 -3.43 9.21
N SER A 64 26.31 -3.60 7.90
CA SER A 64 25.45 -2.94 6.90
C SER A 64 24.02 -3.49 7.00
N LEU A 65 23.04 -2.58 7.13
CA LEU A 65 21.61 -2.89 7.06
C LEU A 65 20.96 -2.09 5.94
N ASN A 66 20.30 -2.78 5.00
CA ASN A 66 19.49 -2.16 3.95
C ASN A 66 18.00 -2.46 4.16
N ILE A 67 17.14 -1.50 3.80
CA ILE A 67 15.69 -1.67 3.71
C ILE A 67 15.26 -1.39 2.27
N ILE A 68 14.83 -2.45 1.59
CA ILE A 68 14.37 -2.45 0.20
C ILE A 68 12.84 -2.44 0.20
N LEU A 69 12.27 -1.38 -0.34
CA LEU A 69 10.83 -1.18 -0.41
C LEU A 69 10.28 -1.73 -1.74
N PRO A 70 8.96 -1.99 -1.85
CA PRO A 70 8.37 -2.63 -3.04
C PRO A 70 8.55 -1.91 -4.39
N TRP A 71 9.04 -0.67 -4.37
CA TRP A 71 9.33 0.15 -5.56
C TRP A 71 10.83 0.33 -5.80
N HIS A 72 11.70 -0.19 -4.93
CA HIS A 72 13.13 -0.19 -5.15
C HIS A 72 13.49 -1.30 -6.14
N MET A 73 14.40 -0.96 -7.07
CA MET A 73 15.16 -1.96 -7.81
C MET A 73 16.54 -2.06 -7.21
N HIS A 74 17.02 -3.29 -7.08
CA HIS A 74 18.33 -3.54 -6.51
C HIS A 74 19.09 -4.66 -7.21
N GLU A 75 20.41 -4.54 -7.17
CA GLU A 75 21.38 -5.56 -7.58
C GLU A 75 22.40 -5.72 -6.46
N ILE A 76 22.78 -6.96 -6.13
CA ILE A 76 23.79 -7.25 -5.10
C ILE A 76 24.99 -7.88 -5.78
N ILE A 77 26.18 -7.35 -5.52
CA ILE A 77 27.43 -7.75 -6.16
C ILE A 77 28.45 -8.06 -5.06
N PRO A 78 28.66 -9.34 -4.71
CA PRO A 78 29.68 -9.72 -3.72
C PRO A 78 31.09 -9.50 -4.28
N ALA A 79 32.05 -9.24 -3.38
CA ALA A 79 33.47 -9.19 -3.74
C ALA A 79 33.99 -10.59 -4.13
N SER A 80 35.01 -10.65 -5.00
CA SER A 80 35.48 -11.91 -5.59
C SER A 80 36.21 -12.84 -4.62
N GLU A 81 36.74 -12.32 -3.51
CA GLU A 81 37.66 -13.07 -2.63
C GLU A 81 36.98 -13.70 -1.42
N THR A 82 35.84 -13.16 -0.97
CA THR A 82 35.10 -13.67 0.20
C THR A 82 33.61 -13.66 -0.09
N PRO A 83 32.87 -14.73 0.26
CA PRO A 83 31.43 -14.72 0.08
C PRO A 83 30.79 -13.67 0.98
N LEU A 84 29.75 -13.03 0.48
CA LEU A 84 28.94 -12.11 1.26
C LEU A 84 27.87 -12.92 2.02
N GLU A 85 27.93 -12.88 3.35
CA GLU A 85 26.99 -13.59 4.23
C GLU A 85 25.97 -12.61 4.79
N MET A 86 24.68 -12.90 4.57
CA MET A 86 23.60 -11.97 4.86
C MET A 86 22.39 -12.69 5.41
N VAL A 87 21.63 -12.00 6.26
CA VAL A 87 20.28 -12.39 6.66
C VAL A 87 19.31 -11.46 5.95
N SER A 88 18.33 -12.02 5.25
CA SER A 88 17.19 -11.26 4.74
C SER A 88 15.92 -11.59 5.49
N LEU A 89 15.14 -10.56 5.79
CA LEU A 89 13.78 -10.64 6.32
C LEU A 89 12.84 -9.99 5.30
N SER A 90 11.91 -10.75 4.76
CA SER A 90 10.94 -10.30 3.77
C SER A 90 9.51 -10.41 4.31
N PHE A 91 8.68 -9.41 4.05
CA PHE A 91 7.25 -9.45 4.39
C PHE A 91 6.43 -8.51 3.50
N GLY A 92 5.19 -8.91 3.22
CA GLY A 92 4.28 -8.11 2.41
C GLY A 92 3.81 -6.85 3.12
N LEU A 93 3.25 -5.91 2.35
CA LEU A 93 2.63 -4.70 2.91
C LEU A 93 1.42 -5.01 3.80
N ASP A 94 0.74 -6.13 3.54
CA ASP A 94 -0.33 -6.68 4.38
C ASP A 94 0.14 -7.00 5.80
N ALA A 95 1.37 -7.50 5.97
CA ALA A 95 1.96 -7.75 7.29
C ALA A 95 2.08 -6.47 8.14
N LEU A 96 2.27 -5.30 7.52
CA LEU A 96 2.22 -4.01 8.21
C LEU A 96 0.80 -3.64 8.65
N MET A 97 -0.19 -3.98 7.83
CA MET A 97 -1.60 -3.69 8.10
C MET A 97 -2.17 -4.59 9.21
N ASP A 98 -1.65 -5.81 9.33
CA ASP A 98 -2.02 -6.80 10.34
C ASP A 98 -1.11 -6.77 11.58
N SER A 99 -0.17 -5.82 11.64
CA SER A 99 0.76 -5.66 12.76
C SER A 99 0.11 -5.01 13.97
N ASN A 100 0.70 -5.21 15.16
CA ASN A 100 0.24 -4.53 16.36
C ASN A 100 0.24 -2.99 16.15
N PRO A 101 -0.92 -2.34 16.28
CA PRO A 101 -1.08 -0.91 16.01
C PRO A 101 -0.18 -0.02 16.86
N CYS A 102 0.18 -0.47 18.08
CA CYS A 102 1.03 0.28 19.01
C CYS A 102 2.48 0.37 18.56
N LEU A 103 2.91 -0.45 17.60
CA LEU A 103 4.29 -0.46 17.09
C LEU A 103 4.51 0.47 15.91
N GLU A 104 3.43 0.97 15.29
CA GLU A 104 3.47 1.98 14.22
C GLU A 104 4.47 1.64 13.09
N LEU A 105 4.60 0.35 12.73
CA LEU A 105 5.62 -0.12 11.77
C LEU A 105 5.59 0.61 10.43
N GLY A 106 4.39 0.94 9.94
CA GLY A 106 4.23 1.72 8.71
C GLY A 106 4.79 3.13 8.82
N GLU A 107 4.63 3.80 9.96
CA GLU A 107 5.23 5.12 10.20
C GLU A 107 6.76 5.00 10.24
N LEU A 108 7.29 4.02 10.97
CA LEU A 108 8.74 3.80 11.05
C LEU A 108 9.38 3.52 9.68
N LEU A 109 8.66 2.86 8.76
CA LEU A 109 9.15 2.57 7.41
C LEU A 109 8.99 3.74 6.44
N PHE A 110 7.87 4.47 6.49
CA PHE A 110 7.50 5.41 5.42
C PHE A 110 7.56 6.90 5.82
N ASN A 111 7.92 7.25 7.06
CA ASN A 111 7.95 8.67 7.48
C ASN A 111 9.08 9.48 6.83
N ASP A 112 10.17 8.83 6.41
CA ASP A 112 11.31 9.49 5.77
C ASP A 112 11.77 8.69 4.55
N MET A 113 11.02 8.90 3.46
CA MET A 113 11.15 8.18 2.18
C MET A 113 12.27 8.71 1.28
N ASP A 114 12.75 9.93 1.53
CA ASP A 114 13.80 10.58 0.75
C ASP A 114 15.21 10.25 1.26
N SER A 115 15.31 9.58 2.40
CA SER A 115 16.57 9.23 3.05
C SER A 115 17.10 7.87 2.61
N LEU A 116 18.39 7.64 2.90
CA LEU A 116 19.13 6.47 2.41
C LEU A 116 18.44 5.16 2.82
N PRO A 117 18.32 4.18 1.92
CA PRO A 117 17.82 2.84 2.24
C PRO A 117 18.87 2.01 3.00
N TYR A 118 19.98 2.63 3.44
CA TYR A 118 21.18 2.00 3.95
C TYR A 118 21.62 2.69 5.23
N VAL A 119 22.07 1.88 6.21
CA VAL A 119 22.84 2.33 7.35
C VAL A 119 23.98 1.35 7.66
N HIS A 120 24.96 1.80 8.42
CA HIS A 120 26.07 0.96 8.89
C HIS A 120 26.21 1.07 10.40
N PHE A 121 26.14 -0.07 11.08
CA PHE A 121 26.33 -0.18 12.53
C PHE A 121 27.73 -0.70 12.86
N GLU A 122 28.33 -0.15 13.92
CA GLU A 122 29.64 -0.56 14.41
C GLU A 122 29.69 -0.55 15.95
N GLY A 123 30.68 -1.22 16.53
CA GLY A 123 30.87 -1.27 17.98
C GLY A 123 29.64 -1.84 18.71
N LEU A 124 29.20 -1.15 19.77
CA LEU A 124 28.05 -1.60 20.58
C LEU A 124 26.73 -1.62 19.80
N GLU A 125 26.55 -0.72 18.84
CA GLU A 125 25.33 -0.68 18.04
C GLU A 125 25.20 -1.91 17.15
N TYR A 126 26.35 -2.39 16.62
CA TYR A 126 26.41 -3.65 15.88
C TYR A 126 25.94 -4.81 16.76
N GLU A 127 26.41 -4.90 18.01
CA GLU A 127 26.00 -5.97 18.93
C GLU A 127 24.49 -5.94 19.20
N TYR A 128 23.89 -4.75 19.37
CA TYR A 128 22.44 -4.63 19.57
C TYR A 128 21.64 -5.08 18.35
N ILE A 129 21.98 -4.59 17.15
CA ILE A 129 21.23 -4.94 15.94
C ILE A 129 21.42 -6.42 15.57
N ASN A 130 22.66 -6.93 15.72
CA ASN A 130 22.97 -8.33 15.49
C ASN A 130 22.24 -9.23 16.50
N GLY A 131 22.13 -8.82 17.76
CA GLY A 131 21.32 -9.50 18.77
C GLY A 131 19.85 -9.62 18.37
N ALA A 132 19.22 -8.50 17.97
CA ALA A 132 17.83 -8.48 17.54
C ALA A 132 17.56 -9.39 16.33
N ILE A 133 18.48 -9.42 15.36
CA ILE A 133 18.39 -10.27 14.17
C ILE A 133 18.57 -11.75 14.51
N ASN A 134 19.51 -12.07 15.41
CA ASN A 134 19.71 -13.45 15.88
C ASN A 134 18.51 -13.96 16.66
N GLU A 135 17.88 -13.13 17.49
CA GLU A 135 16.63 -13.48 18.16
C GLU A 135 15.50 -13.78 17.16
N LEU A 136 15.37 -12.99 16.09
CA LEU A 136 14.45 -13.29 15.00
C LEU A 136 14.77 -14.63 14.33
N LEU A 137 16.04 -14.95 14.09
CA LEU A 137 16.45 -16.21 13.46
C LEU A 137 16.09 -17.42 14.33
N ILE A 138 16.36 -17.32 15.63
CA ILE A 138 16.00 -18.34 16.62
C ILE A 138 14.47 -18.50 16.66
N GLU A 139 13.73 -17.40 16.66
CA GLU A 139 12.27 -17.42 16.70
C GLU A 139 11.66 -17.93 15.38
N TYR A 140 12.33 -17.69 14.24
CA TYR A 140 11.91 -18.20 12.94
C TYR A 140 11.99 -19.73 12.87
N ALA A 141 13.04 -20.32 13.45
CA ALA A 141 13.33 -21.75 13.40
C ALA A 141 12.34 -22.63 14.19
N ASP A 142 11.63 -22.05 15.16
CA ASP A 142 10.75 -22.79 16.07
C ASP A 142 9.29 -22.32 15.97
N ILE A 143 8.33 -23.20 16.28
CA ILE A 143 6.90 -22.87 16.30
C ILE A 143 6.49 -22.64 17.76
N LYS A 144 6.54 -21.39 18.19
CA LYS A 144 6.21 -20.99 19.56
C LYS A 144 4.93 -20.16 19.63
N GLN A 145 4.29 -20.19 20.80
CA GLN A 145 3.21 -19.27 21.11
C GLN A 145 3.72 -17.82 21.06
N TRP A 146 2.90 -16.89 20.56
CA TRP A 146 3.23 -15.47 20.44
C TRP A 146 4.40 -15.14 19.48
N LYS A 147 4.85 -16.09 18.66
CA LYS A 147 5.89 -15.89 17.63
C LYS A 147 5.66 -14.64 16.78
N LYS A 148 4.44 -14.43 16.27
CA LYS A 148 4.07 -13.24 15.49
C LYS A 148 4.34 -11.95 16.26
N THR A 149 3.96 -11.89 17.53
CA THR A 149 4.16 -10.72 18.39
C THR A 149 5.64 -10.44 18.64
N ILE A 150 6.46 -11.47 18.90
CA ILE A 150 7.92 -11.31 19.05
C ILE A 150 8.53 -10.77 17.76
N PHE A 151 8.11 -11.31 16.61
CA PHE A 151 8.55 -10.80 15.29
C PHE A 151 8.24 -9.31 15.13
N GLU A 152 7.00 -8.91 15.38
CA GLU A 152 6.59 -7.50 15.25
C GLU A 152 7.38 -6.57 16.17
N VAL A 153 7.60 -6.97 17.43
CA VAL A 153 8.40 -6.19 18.39
C VAL A 153 9.84 -6.05 17.92
N LYS A 154 10.45 -7.13 17.43
CA LYS A 154 11.83 -7.11 16.92
C LYS A 154 11.97 -6.33 15.63
N ILE A 155 10.98 -6.39 14.75
CA ILE A 155 10.92 -5.55 13.54
C ILE A 155 10.82 -4.07 13.94
N ALA A 156 9.97 -3.72 14.91
CA ALA A 156 9.87 -2.36 15.42
C ALA A 156 11.21 -1.88 16.00
N GLU A 157 11.87 -2.72 16.82
CA GLU A 157 13.19 -2.45 17.40
C GLU A 157 14.23 -2.16 16.29
N ILE A 158 14.36 -3.06 15.31
CA ILE A 158 15.26 -2.91 14.15
C ILE A 158 14.97 -1.61 13.40
N LEU A 159 13.71 -1.31 13.13
CA LEU A 159 13.32 -0.09 12.41
C LEU A 159 13.64 1.17 13.21
N VAL A 160 13.45 1.18 14.53
CA VAL A 160 13.82 2.31 15.38
C VAL A 160 15.34 2.52 15.36
N LEU A 161 16.13 1.46 15.49
CA LEU A 161 17.59 1.51 15.42
C LEU A 161 18.06 2.03 14.05
N PHE A 162 17.50 1.50 12.96
CA PHE A 162 17.76 1.95 11.60
C PHE A 162 17.48 3.45 11.44
N ASN A 163 16.29 3.91 11.86
CA ASN A 163 15.89 5.30 11.74
C ASN A 163 16.78 6.26 12.53
N ARG A 164 17.20 5.88 13.74
CA ARG A 164 18.13 6.66 14.56
C ARG A 164 19.49 6.78 13.88
N LYS A 165 20.06 5.64 13.46
CA LYS A 165 21.37 5.61 12.79
C LYS A 165 21.37 6.40 11.48
N ARG A 166 20.29 6.26 10.71
CA ARG A 166 20.07 7.00 9.47
C ARG A 166 20.09 8.52 9.67
N ARG A 167 19.47 9.01 10.75
CA ARG A 167 19.49 10.44 11.11
C ARG A 167 20.88 10.92 11.54
N GLU A 168 21.67 10.09 12.19
CA GLU A 168 23.05 10.43 12.55
C GLU A 168 23.96 10.50 11.31
N GLN A 169 23.88 9.49 10.44
CA GLN A 169 24.69 9.42 9.22
C GLN A 169 24.39 10.56 8.24
N SER A 170 23.12 10.95 8.13
CA SER A 170 22.69 12.09 7.30
C SER A 170 23.12 13.46 7.85
N VAL A 171 23.49 13.57 9.13
CA VAL A 171 24.05 14.80 9.73
C VAL A 171 25.56 14.87 9.57
N SER A 172 26.25 13.73 9.46
CA SER A 172 27.72 13.66 9.32
C SER A 172 28.22 13.73 7.88
N GLU A 173 27.41 13.36 6.91
CA GLU A 173 27.76 13.45 5.50
C GLU A 173 27.11 14.69 4.88
N ASP A 174 27.91 15.46 4.14
CA ASP A 174 27.46 16.50 3.20
C ASP A 174 26.74 15.87 1.98
N THR A 175 25.94 14.82 2.18
CA THR A 175 25.18 14.06 1.16
C THR A 175 24.11 14.95 0.52
N ALA A 176 23.67 15.99 1.24
CA ALA A 176 22.77 17.02 0.74
C ALA A 176 23.34 17.79 -0.47
N LEU A 177 24.67 17.86 -0.64
CA LEU A 177 25.32 18.49 -1.81
C LEU A 177 25.57 17.51 -2.98
N LYS A 178 25.64 16.19 -2.73
CA LYS A 178 25.75 15.16 -3.79
C LYS A 178 24.40 14.75 -4.38
N LEU A 179 23.31 14.95 -3.64
CA LEU A 179 21.94 14.91 -4.17
C LEU A 179 21.62 16.20 -4.95
N GLN A 180 22.41 16.51 -6.00
CA GLN A 180 21.90 17.36 -7.08
C GLN A 180 20.68 16.64 -7.67
N LYS A 181 19.50 16.96 -7.14
CA LYS A 181 18.21 16.29 -7.33
C LYS A 181 17.75 16.47 -8.78
N ASN A 182 18.37 15.74 -9.71
CA ASN A 182 17.67 15.34 -10.92
C ASN A 182 16.56 14.39 -10.45
N ILE A 183 15.31 14.79 -10.67
CA ILE A 183 14.13 13.95 -10.42
C ILE A 183 14.39 12.60 -11.05
N SER A 184 14.51 11.57 -10.22
CA SER A 184 14.72 10.21 -10.68
C SER A 184 13.39 9.63 -11.12
N ILE A 185 13.41 8.72 -12.09
CA ILE A 185 12.23 7.92 -12.46
C ILE A 185 11.63 7.19 -11.24
N TRP A 186 12.43 6.92 -10.22
CA TRP A 186 12.00 6.32 -8.94
C TRP A 186 11.12 7.23 -8.10
N ASP A 187 11.36 8.55 -8.12
CA ASP A 187 10.49 9.52 -7.44
C ASP A 187 9.08 9.48 -8.04
N ILE A 188 9.01 9.25 -9.35
CA ILE A 188 7.76 9.14 -10.10
C ILE A 188 7.06 7.82 -9.77
N ILE A 189 7.78 6.70 -9.77
CA ILE A 189 7.22 5.37 -9.42
C ILE A 189 6.73 5.36 -7.98
N SER A 190 7.54 5.87 -7.04
CA SER A 190 7.16 6.09 -5.65
C SER A 190 5.87 6.90 -5.55
N PHE A 191 5.78 8.03 -6.26
CA PHE A 191 4.56 8.84 -6.29
C PHE A 191 3.33 8.06 -6.77
N ILE A 192 3.46 7.20 -7.78
CA ILE A 192 2.36 6.32 -8.24
C ILE A 192 1.94 5.37 -7.11
N HIS A 193 2.90 4.74 -6.43
CA HIS A 193 2.63 3.84 -5.31
C HIS A 193 1.92 4.53 -4.14
N PHE A 194 2.20 5.80 -3.86
CA PHE A 194 1.56 6.55 -2.78
C PHE A 194 0.25 7.22 -3.17
N ASN A 195 -0.07 7.30 -4.46
CA ASN A 195 -1.25 8.03 -4.95
C ASN A 195 -2.12 7.16 -5.88
N TYR A 196 -1.96 5.84 -5.83
CA TYR A 196 -2.65 4.88 -6.70
C TYR A 196 -4.18 4.96 -6.58
N ASN A 197 -4.68 5.28 -5.39
CA ASN A 197 -6.10 5.40 -5.07
C ASN A 197 -6.73 6.72 -5.56
N LYS A 198 -5.92 7.68 -6.01
CA LYS A 198 -6.37 8.99 -6.52
C LYS A 198 -6.54 8.95 -8.04
N ASP A 199 -7.16 10.00 -8.60
CA ASP A 199 -7.25 10.21 -10.04
C ASP A 199 -5.90 10.69 -10.61
N ILE A 200 -4.95 9.76 -10.67
CA ILE A 200 -3.66 9.98 -11.32
C ILE A 200 -3.72 9.50 -12.77
N SER A 201 -3.15 10.31 -13.67
CA SER A 201 -3.03 9.97 -15.09
C SER A 201 -1.60 10.25 -15.55
N LEU A 202 -1.17 9.58 -16.61
CA LEU A 202 0.13 9.83 -17.24
C LEU A 202 0.30 11.31 -17.62
N THR A 203 -0.79 11.99 -18.00
CA THR A 203 -0.79 13.43 -18.30
C THR A 203 -0.38 14.23 -17.08
N ASN A 204 -1.14 14.10 -15.98
CA ASN A 204 -0.91 14.88 -14.77
C ASN A 204 0.46 14.56 -14.15
N LEU A 205 0.91 13.32 -14.30
CA LEU A 205 2.21 12.88 -13.81
C LEU A 205 3.37 13.47 -14.64
N ALA A 206 3.23 13.47 -15.97
CA ALA A 206 4.21 14.07 -16.88
C ALA A 206 4.34 15.57 -16.62
N ASP A 207 3.22 16.27 -16.48
CA ASP A 207 3.20 17.71 -16.16
C ASP A 207 3.85 17.99 -14.81
N LYS A 208 3.54 17.18 -13.77
CA LYS A 208 4.08 17.34 -12.41
C LYS A 208 5.60 17.17 -12.34
N PHE A 209 6.16 16.22 -13.08
CA PHE A 209 7.58 15.90 -13.04
C PHE A 209 8.37 16.48 -14.23
N HIS A 210 7.75 17.37 -15.00
CA HIS A 210 8.36 18.06 -16.15
C HIS A 210 8.90 17.12 -17.24
N TYR A 211 8.16 16.05 -17.52
CA TYR A 211 8.42 15.12 -18.62
C TYR A 211 7.38 15.27 -19.74
N SER A 212 7.73 14.86 -20.97
CA SER A 212 6.70 14.59 -21.98
C SER A 212 6.00 13.26 -21.67
N LYS A 213 4.69 13.15 -21.98
CA LYS A 213 3.92 11.91 -21.73
C LYS A 213 4.58 10.68 -22.37
N SER A 214 5.04 10.82 -23.62
CA SER A 214 5.69 9.74 -24.36
C SER A 214 7.02 9.35 -23.73
N HIS A 215 7.83 10.33 -23.32
CA HIS A 215 9.11 10.04 -22.67
C HIS A 215 8.90 9.39 -21.29
N LEU A 216 7.97 9.90 -20.49
CA LEU A 216 7.66 9.32 -19.19
C LEU A 216 7.14 7.88 -19.31
N ASN A 217 6.22 7.62 -20.22
CA ASN A 217 5.70 6.27 -20.42
C ASN A 217 6.77 5.29 -20.92
N MET A 218 7.69 5.78 -21.76
CA MET A 218 8.85 5.01 -22.20
C MET A 218 9.79 4.71 -21.03
N LEU A 219 10.09 5.69 -20.18
CA LEU A 219 10.91 5.51 -18.99
C LEU A 219 10.28 4.50 -18.02
N ILE A 220 8.98 4.63 -17.72
CA ILE A 220 8.25 3.68 -16.86
C ILE A 220 8.30 2.27 -17.46
N LYS A 221 8.05 2.13 -18.76
CA LYS A 221 8.10 0.82 -19.44
C LYS A 221 9.50 0.22 -19.45
N HIS A 222 10.52 1.05 -19.66
CA HIS A 222 11.91 0.61 -19.64
C HIS A 222 12.33 0.13 -18.25
N GLN A 223 11.95 0.86 -17.20
CA GLN A 223 12.33 0.53 -15.82
C GLN A 223 11.50 -0.62 -15.22
N THR A 224 10.18 -0.64 -15.46
CA THR A 224 9.27 -1.57 -14.78
C THR A 224 8.85 -2.76 -15.64
N GLY A 225 9.13 -2.73 -16.94
CA GLY A 225 8.60 -3.68 -17.92
C GLY A 225 7.16 -3.39 -18.36
N SER A 226 6.45 -2.50 -17.66
CA SER A 226 5.03 -2.20 -17.87
C SER A 226 4.82 -0.72 -18.19
N ASN A 227 3.82 -0.38 -19.01
CA ASN A 227 3.46 1.03 -19.19
C ASN A 227 2.79 1.59 -17.91
N PHE A 228 2.60 2.92 -17.86
CA PHE A 228 1.99 3.58 -16.69
C PHE A 228 0.64 2.98 -16.25
N ASN A 229 -0.26 2.70 -17.20
CA ASN A 229 -1.60 2.19 -16.85
C ASN A 229 -1.52 0.77 -16.31
N ASP A 230 -0.70 -0.08 -16.93
CA ASP A 230 -0.50 -1.46 -16.47
C ASP A 230 0.16 -1.51 -15.09
N LEU A 231 1.16 -0.64 -14.85
CA LEU A 231 1.78 -0.50 -13.53
C LEU A 231 0.77 -0.02 -12.47
N LEU A 232 -0.05 0.98 -12.82
CA LEU A 232 -1.08 1.49 -11.93
C LEU A 232 -2.13 0.42 -11.61
N ASP A 233 -2.59 -0.33 -12.61
CA ASP A 233 -3.51 -1.45 -12.39
C ASP A 233 -2.90 -2.52 -11.51
N GLU A 234 -1.64 -2.88 -11.72
CA GLU A 234 -0.92 -3.85 -10.88
C GLU A 234 -0.92 -3.41 -9.41
N ILE A 235 -0.55 -2.16 -9.14
CA ILE A 235 -0.51 -1.60 -7.78
C ILE A 235 -1.91 -1.60 -7.16
N ARG A 236 -2.93 -1.15 -7.90
CA ARG A 236 -4.33 -1.13 -7.45
C ARG A 236 -4.82 -2.51 -7.09
N ILE A 237 -4.68 -3.49 -8.00
CA ILE A 237 -5.17 -4.86 -7.79
C ILE A 237 -4.41 -5.55 -6.65
N ARG A 238 -3.11 -5.32 -6.51
CA ARG A 238 -2.34 -5.83 -5.37
C ARG A 238 -2.93 -5.35 -4.03
N ASN A 239 -3.22 -4.05 -3.92
CA ASN A 239 -3.79 -3.46 -2.71
C ASN A 239 -5.27 -3.84 -2.46
N VAL A 240 -6.00 -4.26 -3.51
CA VAL A 240 -7.38 -4.77 -3.38
C VAL A 240 -7.44 -6.11 -2.65
N CYS A 241 -6.43 -6.99 -2.80
CA CYS A 241 -6.52 -8.37 -2.29
C CYS A 241 -6.87 -8.44 -0.79
N ALA A 242 -6.39 -7.50 0.03
CA ALA A 242 -6.76 -7.39 1.45
C ALA A 242 -8.22 -6.96 1.66
N LEU A 243 -8.76 -6.09 0.81
CA LEU A 243 -10.15 -5.63 0.85
C LEU A 243 -11.14 -6.66 0.31
N MET A 244 -10.69 -7.66 -0.46
CA MET A 244 -11.57 -8.70 -1.01
C MET A 244 -12.28 -9.52 0.06
N LEU A 245 -11.68 -9.60 1.25
CA LEU A 245 -12.14 -10.32 2.44
C LEU A 245 -13.04 -9.47 3.35
N SER A 246 -13.21 -8.18 3.06
CA SER A 246 -13.92 -7.22 3.95
C SER A 246 -15.46 -7.22 3.80
N GLY A 247 -16.06 -8.18 3.10
CA GLY A 247 -17.50 -8.20 2.82
C GLY A 247 -18.02 -7.06 1.92
N LEU A 248 -17.18 -6.06 1.61
CA LEU A 248 -17.54 -4.88 0.82
C LEU A 248 -18.00 -5.24 -0.60
N SER A 249 -18.92 -4.44 -1.14
CA SER A 249 -19.34 -4.59 -2.54
C SER A 249 -18.18 -4.31 -3.48
N PHE A 250 -18.12 -5.02 -4.61
CA PHE A 250 -17.06 -4.81 -5.60
C PHE A 250 -17.06 -3.41 -6.21
N SER A 251 -18.23 -2.77 -6.32
CA SER A 251 -18.32 -1.37 -6.75
C SER A 251 -17.62 -0.44 -5.78
N HIS A 252 -17.70 -0.73 -4.48
CA HIS A 252 -17.05 0.06 -3.45
C HIS A 252 -15.54 -0.21 -3.39
N ILE A 253 -15.12 -1.48 -3.47
CA ILE A 253 -13.70 -1.85 -3.58
C ILE A 253 -13.05 -1.17 -4.78
N ALA A 254 -13.72 -1.16 -5.94
CA ALA A 254 -13.24 -0.47 -7.13
C ALA A 254 -12.95 1.01 -6.85
N LEU A 255 -13.88 1.72 -6.20
CA LEU A 255 -13.70 3.13 -5.86
C LEU A 255 -12.56 3.36 -4.85
N LEU A 256 -12.48 2.53 -3.79
CA LEU A 256 -11.45 2.66 -2.75
C LEU A 256 -10.03 2.60 -3.30
N VAL A 257 -9.81 1.77 -4.30
CA VAL A 257 -8.48 1.62 -4.91
C VAL A 257 -8.27 2.52 -6.13
N GLY A 258 -9.23 3.40 -6.45
CA GLY A 258 -9.08 4.42 -7.50
C GLY A 258 -9.58 4.03 -8.89
N TYR A 259 -10.38 2.97 -9.04
CA TYR A 259 -11.10 2.70 -10.29
C TYR A 259 -12.36 3.57 -10.41
N LYS A 260 -12.64 4.06 -11.61
CA LYS A 260 -13.83 4.89 -11.89
C LYS A 260 -15.13 4.10 -11.81
N ASN A 261 -15.10 2.79 -12.06
CA ASN A 261 -16.26 1.91 -12.02
C ASN A 261 -15.87 0.45 -11.81
N LYS A 262 -16.88 -0.36 -11.44
CA LYS A 262 -16.74 -1.81 -11.22
C LYS A 262 -16.19 -2.53 -12.44
N GLN A 263 -16.59 -2.14 -13.64
CA GLN A 263 -16.22 -2.81 -14.89
C GLN A 263 -14.72 -2.69 -15.20
N ALA A 264 -14.14 -1.50 -14.98
CA ALA A 264 -12.71 -1.27 -15.14
C ALA A 264 -11.90 -2.09 -14.13
N PHE A 265 -12.33 -2.08 -12.86
CA PHE A 265 -11.76 -2.94 -11.82
C PHE A 265 -11.80 -4.42 -12.21
N PHE A 266 -12.94 -4.91 -12.70
CA PHE A 266 -13.12 -6.32 -13.07
C PHE A 266 -12.20 -6.74 -14.21
N ARG A 267 -12.08 -5.88 -15.22
CA ARG A 267 -11.17 -6.11 -16.36
C ARG A 267 -9.73 -6.18 -15.90
N ALA A 268 -9.28 -5.21 -15.10
CA ALA A 268 -7.93 -5.19 -14.56
C ALA A 268 -7.64 -6.39 -13.64
N PHE A 269 -8.57 -6.71 -12.73
CA PHE A 269 -8.44 -7.84 -11.81
C PHE A 269 -8.35 -9.17 -12.57
N LYS A 270 -9.24 -9.41 -13.54
CA LYS A 270 -9.21 -10.63 -14.35
C LYS A 270 -7.93 -10.72 -15.19
N LYS A 271 -7.44 -9.60 -15.72
CA LYS A 271 -6.17 -9.53 -16.46
C LYS A 271 -4.97 -9.92 -15.57
N ILE A 272 -4.93 -9.43 -14.33
CA ILE A 272 -3.77 -9.58 -13.44
C ILE A 272 -3.80 -10.89 -12.65
N LYS A 273 -4.97 -11.32 -12.16
CA LYS A 273 -5.14 -12.51 -11.31
C LYS A 273 -5.64 -13.73 -12.07
N CYS A 274 -5.98 -13.60 -13.36
CA CYS A 274 -6.50 -14.67 -14.22
C CYS A 274 -7.84 -15.28 -13.75
N LEU A 275 -8.57 -14.58 -12.89
CA LEU A 275 -9.80 -15.05 -12.26
C LEU A 275 -10.72 -13.85 -11.94
N ALA A 276 -12.03 -14.09 -11.85
CA ALA A 276 -12.98 -13.01 -11.54
C ALA A 276 -12.94 -12.64 -10.05
N PRO A 277 -13.15 -11.37 -9.68
CA PRO A 277 -13.24 -10.95 -8.28
C PRO A 277 -14.23 -11.77 -7.44
N GLU A 278 -15.39 -12.13 -8.00
CA GLU A 278 -16.38 -13.02 -7.36
C GLU A 278 -15.79 -14.38 -7.01
N ASP A 279 -15.09 -14.99 -7.96
CA ASP A 279 -14.52 -16.32 -7.82
C ASP A 279 -13.34 -16.30 -6.86
N PHE A 280 -12.51 -15.23 -6.92
CA PHE A 280 -11.47 -14.99 -5.93
C PHE A 280 -12.05 -14.96 -4.53
N ARG A 281 -13.12 -14.19 -4.32
CA ARG A 281 -13.77 -14.09 -3.02
C ARG A 281 -14.28 -15.47 -2.59
N LYS A 282 -15.01 -16.18 -3.44
CA LYS A 282 -15.55 -17.51 -3.10
C LYS A 282 -14.45 -18.49 -2.68
N VAL A 283 -13.41 -18.67 -3.50
CA VAL A 283 -12.32 -19.64 -3.24
C VAL A 283 -11.65 -19.37 -1.89
N TYR A 284 -11.34 -18.11 -1.60
CA TYR A 284 -10.67 -17.74 -0.35
C TYR A 284 -11.60 -17.76 0.87
N PHE A 285 -12.91 -17.57 0.71
CA PHE A 285 -13.87 -17.73 1.81
C PHE A 285 -14.24 -19.20 2.08
N SER A 286 -14.30 -20.07 1.07
CA SER A 286 -14.63 -21.49 1.26
C SER A 286 -13.50 -22.29 1.93
N ASN A 287 -12.23 -21.93 1.72
CA ASN A 287 -11.10 -22.61 2.36
C ASN A 287 -10.90 -22.21 3.84
N ASN A 288 -11.44 -21.07 4.28
CA ASN A 288 -11.27 -20.55 5.65
C ASN A 288 -12.38 -20.96 6.63
N ILE A 289 -13.42 -21.67 6.18
CA ILE A 289 -14.56 -22.06 7.03
C ILE A 289 -14.39 -23.48 7.60
N THR A 290 -13.54 -24.33 7.02
CA THR A 290 -13.51 -25.77 7.35
C THR A 290 -12.52 -26.22 8.41
N GLU A 291 -11.58 -25.39 8.88
CA GLU A 291 -10.65 -25.81 9.93
C GLU A 291 -10.64 -24.84 11.12
N ASN A 292 -11.43 -25.21 12.14
CA ASN A 292 -11.32 -24.86 13.57
C ASN A 292 -11.14 -23.39 13.96
N ASN A 293 -12.24 -22.74 14.37
CA ASN A 293 -12.28 -21.58 15.28
C ASN A 293 -11.18 -20.52 15.04
N LEU A 294 -11.01 -20.09 13.79
CA LEU A 294 -10.05 -19.07 13.42
C LEU A 294 -10.67 -17.69 13.66
N THR A 295 -10.12 -16.98 14.64
CA THR A 295 -10.24 -15.54 14.83
C THR A 295 -10.21 -14.82 13.49
N PHE A 296 -11.26 -14.07 13.20
CA PHE A 296 -11.34 -13.08 12.12
C PHE A 296 -10.11 -12.16 12.22
N SER A 297 -9.03 -12.46 11.50
CA SER A 297 -7.92 -11.52 11.30
C SER A 297 -8.39 -10.49 10.26
N SER A 298 -9.43 -9.74 10.60
CA SER A 298 -9.89 -8.61 9.81
C SER A 298 -8.92 -7.47 9.97
N ASN A 299 -8.22 -7.14 8.89
CA ASN A 299 -7.52 -5.88 8.70
C ASN A 299 -8.29 -4.71 9.33
N ILE A 300 -7.67 -3.97 10.24
CA ILE A 300 -8.29 -2.88 11.01
C ILE A 300 -8.80 -1.73 10.14
N TYR A 301 -8.19 -1.47 8.99
CA TYR A 301 -8.73 -0.52 8.02
C TYR A 301 -10.02 -1.05 7.39
N SER A 302 -10.11 -2.37 7.14
CA SER A 302 -11.36 -2.98 6.69
C SER A 302 -12.45 -2.91 7.75
N GLN A 303 -12.10 -3.10 9.03
CA GLN A 303 -13.03 -2.92 10.15
C GLN A 303 -13.51 -1.45 10.26
N LEU A 304 -12.59 -0.49 10.13
CA LEU A 304 -12.91 0.93 10.09
C LEU A 304 -13.85 1.27 8.93
N ILE A 305 -13.52 0.85 7.72
CA ILE A 305 -14.36 1.11 6.54
C ILE A 305 -15.75 0.46 6.71
N TYR A 306 -15.79 -0.79 7.19
CA TYR A 306 -17.04 -1.48 7.48
C TYR A 306 -17.89 -0.71 8.51
N TYR A 307 -17.27 -0.30 9.61
CA TYR A 307 -17.91 0.50 10.66
C TYR A 307 -18.47 1.82 10.09
N LEU A 308 -17.67 2.53 9.29
CA LEU A 308 -18.10 3.77 8.65
C LEU A 308 -19.31 3.58 7.73
N HIS A 309 -19.40 2.48 6.99
CA HIS A 309 -20.57 2.18 6.15
C HIS A 309 -21.82 1.81 6.94
N LEU A 310 -21.68 1.28 8.15
CA LEU A 310 -22.82 1.01 9.01
C LEU A 310 -23.34 2.28 9.70
N HIS A 311 -22.43 3.14 10.14
CA HIS A 311 -22.74 4.27 11.02
C HIS A 311 -22.65 5.65 10.34
N TYR A 312 -22.47 5.74 9.02
CA TYR A 312 -22.22 7.02 8.32
C TYR A 312 -23.28 8.11 8.57
N LYS A 313 -24.51 7.76 8.92
CA LYS A 313 -25.61 8.70 9.18
C LYS A 313 -25.45 9.46 10.50
N GLU A 314 -24.69 8.89 11.43
CA GLU A 314 -24.52 9.40 12.79
C GLU A 314 -23.49 10.54 12.82
N GLU A 315 -23.52 11.36 13.87
CA GLU A 315 -22.41 12.26 14.16
C GLU A 315 -21.21 11.45 14.66
N LEU A 316 -20.32 11.10 13.73
CA LEU A 316 -19.14 10.31 14.03
C LEU A 316 -17.92 11.18 14.25
N THR A 317 -17.27 11.00 15.39
CA THR A 317 -15.90 11.47 15.60
C THR A 317 -14.90 10.32 15.51
N LEU A 318 -13.64 10.66 15.24
CA LEU A 318 -12.54 9.70 15.31
C LEU A 318 -12.41 9.11 16.73
N GLU A 319 -12.69 9.89 17.78
CA GLU A 319 -12.71 9.42 19.16
C GLU A 319 -13.76 8.32 19.39
N ASP A 320 -14.95 8.45 18.82
CA ASP A 320 -16.04 7.47 19.01
C ASP A 320 -15.66 6.11 18.40
N ILE A 321 -15.09 6.14 17.21
CA ILE A 321 -14.68 4.94 16.47
C ILE A 321 -13.44 4.29 17.10
N ALA A 322 -12.48 5.13 17.54
CA ALA A 322 -11.34 4.71 18.35
C ALA A 322 -11.77 3.92 19.57
N SER A 323 -12.72 4.48 20.32
CA SER A 323 -13.24 3.87 21.54
C SER A 323 -14.00 2.58 21.28
N GLN A 324 -14.87 2.54 20.25
CA GLN A 324 -15.65 1.36 19.89
C GLN A 324 -14.81 0.19 19.37
N LEU A 325 -13.76 0.48 18.59
CA LEU A 325 -12.89 -0.54 18.05
C LEU A 325 -11.73 -0.90 19.00
N HIS A 326 -11.62 -0.23 20.16
CA HIS A 326 -10.54 -0.37 21.14
C HIS A 326 -9.14 0.02 20.61
N TYR A 327 -9.07 1.05 19.77
CA TYR A 327 -7.81 1.61 19.24
C TYR A 327 -7.62 3.07 19.63
N ASN A 328 -6.40 3.58 19.45
CA ASN A 328 -6.08 4.99 19.68
C ASN A 328 -6.61 5.88 18.54
N LYS A 329 -7.15 7.07 18.86
CA LYS A 329 -7.59 8.07 17.88
C LYS A 329 -6.49 8.49 16.89
N ASN A 330 -5.27 8.71 17.38
CA ASN A 330 -4.14 9.09 16.54
C ASN A 330 -3.78 7.97 15.56
N TYR A 331 -3.87 6.72 16.01
CA TYR A 331 -3.71 5.56 15.16
C TYR A 331 -4.74 5.56 14.02
N PHE A 332 -6.02 5.81 14.28
CA PHE A 332 -7.01 5.88 13.20
C PHE A 332 -6.84 7.08 12.27
N CYS A 333 -6.47 8.25 12.81
CA CYS A 333 -6.20 9.44 11.99
C CYS A 333 -5.03 9.18 11.03
N ASN A 334 -3.95 8.59 11.55
CA ASN A 334 -2.80 8.20 10.76
C ASN A 334 -3.13 7.07 9.79
N LEU A 335 -3.87 6.04 10.23
CA LEU A 335 -4.33 4.95 9.38
C LEU A 335 -5.12 5.45 8.18
N VAL A 336 -6.09 6.34 8.39
CA VAL A 336 -6.87 6.93 7.28
C VAL A 336 -5.96 7.75 6.37
N LYS A 337 -5.08 8.59 6.94
CA LYS A 337 -4.18 9.43 6.17
C LYS A 337 -3.19 8.61 5.33
N VAL A 338 -2.66 7.51 5.86
CA VAL A 338 -1.75 6.59 5.17
C VAL A 338 -2.49 5.79 4.08
N GLN A 339 -3.68 5.26 4.40
CA GLN A 339 -4.43 4.40 3.47
C GLN A 339 -5.08 5.19 2.33
N THR A 340 -5.53 6.42 2.59
CA THR A 340 -6.33 7.20 1.64
C THR A 340 -5.63 8.44 1.12
N GLY A 341 -4.59 8.92 1.81
CA GLY A 341 -3.98 10.22 1.54
C GLY A 341 -4.88 11.41 1.89
N GLN A 342 -5.92 11.22 2.70
CA GLN A 342 -6.97 12.20 3.00
C GLN A 342 -7.29 12.22 4.50
N SER A 343 -8.06 13.22 4.96
CA SER A 343 -8.52 13.27 6.34
C SER A 343 -9.69 12.29 6.58
N PHE A 344 -9.91 11.92 7.84
CA PHE A 344 -11.07 11.14 8.24
C PHE A 344 -12.41 11.76 7.80
N ILE A 345 -12.53 13.08 7.94
CA ILE A 345 -13.75 13.80 7.54
C ILE A 345 -13.96 13.70 6.03
N ASP A 346 -12.88 13.77 5.23
CA ASP A 346 -12.98 13.61 3.78
C ASP A 346 -13.42 12.19 3.39
N LEU A 347 -12.88 11.16 4.07
CA LEU A 347 -13.29 9.77 3.88
C LEU A 347 -14.76 9.55 4.24
N LEU A 348 -15.21 10.06 5.39
CA LEU A 348 -16.61 10.00 5.82
C LEU A 348 -17.52 10.73 4.82
N HIS A 349 -17.14 11.92 4.38
CA HIS A 349 -17.85 12.68 3.36
C HIS A 349 -18.00 11.91 2.04
N GLN A 350 -16.96 11.20 1.60
CA GLN A 350 -17.06 10.36 0.39
C GLN A 350 -18.08 9.24 0.54
N ILE A 351 -18.11 8.58 1.71
CA ILE A 351 -19.09 7.54 2.03
C ILE A 351 -20.50 8.14 2.04
N ARG A 352 -20.72 9.28 2.69
CA ARG A 352 -22.02 9.97 2.74
C ARG A 352 -22.51 10.41 1.36
N ILE A 353 -21.64 11.01 0.54
CA ILE A 353 -21.98 11.41 -0.84
C ILE A 353 -22.26 10.19 -1.72
N PHE A 354 -21.58 9.06 -1.49
CA PHE A 354 -21.89 7.81 -2.16
C PHE A 354 -23.34 7.37 -1.88
N HIS A 355 -23.77 7.34 -0.61
CA HIS A 355 -25.15 7.03 -0.27
C HIS A 355 -26.15 8.06 -0.81
N ALA A 356 -25.78 9.35 -0.85
CA ALA A 356 -26.62 10.39 -1.43
C ALA A 356 -26.85 10.17 -2.93
N CYS A 357 -25.82 9.79 -3.69
CA CYS A 357 -25.96 9.44 -5.10
C CYS A 357 -26.94 8.28 -5.30
N SER A 358 -26.90 7.26 -4.45
CA SER A 358 -27.86 6.14 -4.50
C SER A 358 -29.30 6.61 -4.26
N LEU A 359 -29.52 7.45 -3.24
CA LEU A 359 -30.85 7.98 -2.92
C LEU A 359 -31.37 8.93 -4.01
N LEU A 360 -30.51 9.73 -4.63
CA LEU A 360 -30.86 10.63 -5.72
C LEU A 360 -31.34 9.88 -6.97
N LYS A 361 -30.83 8.67 -7.20
CA LYS A 361 -31.23 7.78 -8.31
C LYS A 361 -32.48 6.96 -8.01
N ALA A 362 -32.58 6.48 -6.78
CA ALA A 362 -33.62 5.53 -6.38
C ALA A 362 -34.91 6.20 -5.89
N THR A 363 -34.89 7.51 -5.59
CA THR A 363 -36.00 8.21 -4.95
C THR A 363 -36.19 9.62 -5.47
N ASP A 364 -37.44 10.09 -5.42
CA ASP A 364 -37.84 11.48 -5.71
C ASP A 364 -37.77 12.39 -4.49
N LYS A 365 -37.18 11.93 -3.38
CA LYS A 365 -37.06 12.72 -2.15
C LYS A 365 -36.47 14.11 -2.42
N PRO A 366 -36.92 15.17 -1.73
CA PRO A 366 -36.29 16.47 -1.81
C PRO A 366 -34.78 16.38 -1.52
N ILE A 367 -33.97 17.07 -2.32
CA ILE A 367 -32.49 16.99 -2.24
C ILE A 367 -31.98 17.39 -0.85
N TYR A 368 -32.65 18.33 -0.18
CA TYR A 368 -32.26 18.75 1.15
C TYR A 368 -32.47 17.64 2.20
N GLU A 369 -33.56 16.88 2.07
CA GLU A 369 -33.86 15.73 2.93
C GLU A 369 -32.80 14.63 2.74
N ILE A 370 -32.38 14.37 1.50
CA ILE A 370 -31.30 13.42 1.21
C ILE A 370 -29.99 13.85 1.88
N GLY A 371 -29.68 15.14 1.89
CA GLY A 371 -28.50 15.67 2.58
C GLY A 371 -28.48 15.34 4.08
N PHE A 372 -29.63 15.50 4.74
CA PHE A 372 -29.79 15.13 6.15
C PHE A 372 -29.80 13.62 6.37
N ASP A 373 -30.49 12.85 5.52
CA ASP A 373 -30.61 11.38 5.60
C ASP A 373 -29.26 10.66 5.52
N VAL A 374 -28.27 11.27 4.87
CA VAL A 374 -26.90 10.73 4.79
C VAL A 374 -25.95 11.29 5.83
N GLY A 375 -26.45 12.09 6.78
CA GLY A 375 -25.70 12.55 7.96
C GLY A 375 -24.96 13.88 7.80
N PHE A 376 -25.33 14.76 6.85
CA PHE A 376 -24.78 16.13 6.85
C PHE A 376 -25.57 17.04 7.81
N ASN A 377 -24.85 17.79 8.65
CA ASN A 377 -25.46 18.68 9.63
C ASN A 377 -26.03 19.96 8.99
N THR A 378 -25.50 20.38 7.84
CA THR A 378 -26.01 21.54 7.10
C THR A 378 -26.07 21.25 5.61
N ILE A 379 -27.09 21.81 4.97
CA ILE A 379 -27.34 21.56 3.57
C ILE A 379 -26.30 22.24 2.66
N GLU A 380 -25.76 23.38 3.12
CA GLU A 380 -24.69 24.12 2.46
C GLU A 380 -23.41 23.26 2.38
N THR A 381 -23.09 22.55 3.46
CA THR A 381 -21.94 21.64 3.51
C THR A 381 -22.15 20.48 2.54
N PHE A 382 -23.33 19.87 2.55
CA PHE A 382 -23.69 18.81 1.60
C PHE A 382 -23.52 19.26 0.14
N PHE A 383 -24.10 20.40 -0.24
CA PHE A 383 -24.00 20.90 -1.62
C PHE A 383 -22.55 21.17 -2.04
N ARG A 384 -21.76 21.80 -1.16
CA ARG A 384 -20.35 22.09 -1.41
C ARG A 384 -19.54 20.81 -1.62
N VAL A 385 -19.67 19.85 -0.70
CA VAL A 385 -18.94 18.57 -0.74
C VAL A 385 -19.38 17.74 -1.94
N PHE A 386 -20.69 17.66 -2.21
CA PHE A 386 -21.22 16.94 -3.36
C PHE A 386 -20.67 17.51 -4.67
N LYS A 387 -20.73 18.84 -4.85
CA LYS A 387 -20.20 19.50 -6.06
C LYS A 387 -18.69 19.30 -6.20
N SER A 388 -17.95 19.35 -5.10
CA SER A 388 -16.50 19.10 -5.10
C SER A 388 -16.17 17.67 -5.55
N LEU A 389 -16.91 16.66 -5.09
CA LEU A 389 -16.63 15.25 -5.40
C LEU A 389 -17.21 14.77 -6.73
N LYS A 390 -18.31 15.37 -7.19
CA LYS A 390 -19.05 14.93 -8.41
C LYS A 390 -18.92 15.90 -9.58
N GLY A 391 -18.33 17.08 -9.37
CA GLY A 391 -18.18 18.13 -10.38
C GLY A 391 -19.47 18.87 -10.75
N ILE A 392 -20.64 18.36 -10.35
CA ILE A 392 -21.97 18.93 -10.62
C ILE A 392 -22.83 18.97 -9.35
N SER A 393 -23.90 19.77 -9.36
CA SER A 393 -24.84 19.84 -8.23
C SER A 393 -25.67 18.55 -8.10
N PRO A 394 -26.15 18.19 -6.90
CA PRO A 394 -27.05 17.04 -6.68
C PRO A 394 -28.28 17.03 -7.59
N GLY A 395 -28.87 18.21 -7.85
CA GLY A 395 -30.05 18.32 -8.72
C GLY A 395 -29.72 18.04 -10.17
N LYS A 396 -28.58 18.57 -10.66
CA LYS A 396 -28.09 18.25 -12.01
C LYS A 396 -27.71 16.78 -12.11
N TYR A 397 -27.09 16.21 -11.07
CA TYR A 397 -26.76 14.80 -10.98
C TYR A 397 -28.00 13.92 -11.13
N ARG A 398 -29.08 14.20 -10.38
CA ARG A 398 -30.36 13.49 -10.51
C ARG A 398 -30.89 13.56 -11.94
N SER A 399 -30.99 14.75 -12.53
CA SER A 399 -31.53 14.91 -13.90
C SER A 399 -30.74 14.14 -14.97
N VAL A 400 -29.41 14.09 -14.86
CA VAL A 400 -28.57 13.39 -15.83
C VAL A 400 -28.77 11.88 -15.72
N GLU A 401 -28.84 11.35 -14.51
CA GLU A 401 -28.98 9.91 -14.27
C GLU A 401 -30.39 9.40 -14.59
N THR A 402 -31.44 10.21 -14.35
CA THR A 402 -32.81 9.87 -14.77
C THR A 402 -32.91 9.77 -16.29
N ASN A 403 -32.33 10.72 -17.03
CA ASN A 403 -32.33 10.70 -18.51
C ASN A 403 -31.54 9.51 -19.09
N ILE A 404 -30.46 9.07 -18.42
CA ILE A 404 -29.70 7.88 -18.84
C ILE A 404 -30.52 6.61 -18.62
N ASN A 405 -31.18 6.46 -17.47
CA ASN A 405 -32.02 5.30 -17.19
C ASN A 405 -33.24 5.22 -18.14
N GLU A 406 -33.83 6.35 -18.51
CA GLU A 406 -34.94 6.41 -19.48
C GLU A 406 -34.48 6.03 -20.90
N ALA A 407 -33.29 6.47 -21.32
CA ALA A 407 -32.71 6.08 -22.61
C ALA A 407 -32.36 4.57 -22.66
N GLU A 408 -31.79 4.02 -21.59
CA GLU A 408 -31.51 2.58 -21.47
C GLU A 408 -32.81 1.74 -21.42
N SER A 409 -33.86 2.25 -20.78
CA SER A 409 -35.18 1.59 -20.75
C SER A 409 -35.85 1.54 -22.12
N GLN A 410 -35.69 2.61 -22.92
CA GLN A 410 -36.23 2.71 -24.28
C GLN A 410 -35.45 1.84 -25.29
N GLU A 411 -34.13 1.70 -25.14
CA GLU A 411 -33.32 0.77 -25.94
C GLU A 411 -33.65 -0.70 -25.65
N VAL A 412 -33.93 -1.06 -24.39
CA VAL A 412 -34.32 -2.44 -24.04
C VAL A 412 -35.73 -2.78 -24.54
N SER A 413 -36.65 -1.81 -24.59
CA SER A 413 -38.00 -2.01 -25.16
C SER A 413 -38.07 -2.00 -26.69
N SER A 414 -37.04 -1.51 -27.39
CA SER A 414 -36.96 -1.53 -28.86
C SER A 414 -36.23 -2.75 -29.44
N LEU A 415 -35.74 -3.63 -28.55
CA LEU A 415 -35.11 -4.92 -28.87
C LEU A 415 -35.97 -6.13 -28.44
N GLY A 416 -37.21 -5.89 -28.01
CA GLY A 416 -38.18 -6.91 -27.59
C GLY A 416 -39.23 -7.22 -28.65
#